data_AF-A0A7V3G7Q1-F1
#
_entry.id   AF-A0A7V3G7Q1-F1
#
_cell.length_a   1.000
_cell.length_b   1.000
_cell.length_c   1.000
_cell.angle_alpha   90.00
_cell.angle_beta   90.00
_cell.angle_gamma   90.00
#
_symmetry.space_group_name_H-M   'P 1'
#
loop_
_entity.id
_entity.type
_entity.pdbx_description
1 polymer ?
#
loop_
_entity_poly.entity_id
_entity_poly.type
_entity_poly.pdbx_seq_one_letter_code
_entity_poly.pdbx_strand_id
1 'polypeptide(L)'
;MMYAYSFTISFGALLLPAFLAYFSPETIAIIGGLGGTFADITLFRFFKNDMKKEMRMLGATKFFKALGHIPFMKVRWVRDVIGFLIIISPFPDEIGIAIMASAHLSENTFRVLSLIANVIGIYLLVSIVGAIY
;
A
#
# COMPACT_ATOMS: atom_id res chain seq x y z
N MET A 1 7.32 12.59 0.93
CA MET A 1 6.67 11.26 1.01
C MET A 1 7.44 10.29 1.90
N MET A 2 8.77 10.09 1.76
CA MET A 2 9.50 9.23 2.72
C MET A 2 9.40 9.67 4.20
N TYR A 3 9.28 10.98 4.48
CA TYR A 3 9.05 11.46 5.85
C TYR A 3 7.70 11.01 6.42
N ALA A 4 6.63 10.99 5.60
CA ALA A 4 5.32 10.52 6.02
C ALA A 4 5.33 9.01 6.29
N TYR A 5 5.98 8.22 5.42
CA TYR A 5 6.19 6.79 5.60
C TYR A 5 6.97 6.44 6.88
N SER A 6 8.08 7.14 7.15
CA SER A 6 8.84 6.93 8.40
C SER A 6 8.05 7.32 9.65
N PHE A 7 7.21 8.36 9.55
CA PHE A 7 6.37 8.82 10.63
C PHE A 7 5.21 7.87 10.93
N THR A 8 4.51 7.38 9.91
CA THR A 8 3.37 6.45 10.07
C THR A 8 3.82 5.07 10.53
N ILE A 9 4.96 4.56 10.04
CA ILE A 9 5.50 3.27 10.50
C ILE A 9 5.87 3.32 11.97
N SER A 10 6.51 4.41 12.41
CA SER A 10 6.94 4.54 13.81
C SER A 10 5.73 4.58 14.75
N PHE A 11 4.66 5.29 14.37
CA PHE A 11 3.40 5.29 15.11
C PHE A 11 2.71 3.93 15.08
N GLY A 12 2.61 3.29 13.92
CA GLY A 12 1.98 1.97 13.77
C GLY A 12 2.70 0.89 14.57
N ALA A 13 4.03 0.87 14.54
CA ALA A 13 4.86 -0.08 15.27
C ALA A 13 4.70 0.03 16.80
N LEU A 14 4.34 1.21 17.30
CA LEU A 14 4.13 1.44 18.74
C LEU A 14 2.67 1.23 19.17
N LEU A 15 1.71 1.69 18.35
CA LEU A 15 0.29 1.62 18.69
C LEU A 15 -0.31 0.23 18.48
N LEU A 16 0.06 -0.49 17.42
CA LEU A 16 -0.52 -1.81 17.14
C LEU A 16 -0.24 -2.83 18.26
N PRO A 17 0.98 -2.91 18.82
CA PRO A 17 1.23 -3.79 19.97
C PRO A 17 0.53 -3.30 21.24
N ALA A 18 0.40 -1.98 21.44
CA ALA A 18 -0.31 -1.45 22.60
C ALA A 18 -1.80 -1.83 22.59
N PHE A 19 -2.41 -1.98 21.41
CA PHE A 19 -3.80 -2.41 21.28
C PHE A 19 -4.04 -3.90 21.53
N LEU A 20 -3.01 -4.75 21.43
CA LEU A 20 -3.12 -6.18 21.74
C LEU A 20 -3.55 -6.44 23.19
N ALA A 21 -3.28 -5.51 24.11
CA ALA A 21 -3.73 -5.61 25.50
C ALA A 21 -5.26 -5.48 25.67
N TYR A 22 -5.97 -4.96 24.65
CA TYR A 22 -7.40 -4.62 24.74
C TYR A 22 -8.25 -5.29 23.66
N PHE A 23 -7.67 -5.65 22.52
CA PHE A 23 -8.39 -6.13 21.34
C PHE A 23 -7.74 -7.37 20.74
N SER A 24 -8.55 -8.21 20.10
CA SER A 24 -8.04 -9.38 19.38
C SER A 24 -7.29 -8.97 18.10
N PRO A 25 -6.31 -9.77 17.64
CA PRO A 25 -5.58 -9.51 16.39
C PRO A 25 -6.49 -9.29 15.18
N GLU A 26 -7.60 -10.03 15.09
CA GLU A 26 -8.59 -9.91 14.01
C GLU A 26 -9.28 -8.54 14.03
N THR A 27 -9.63 -8.06 15.23
CA THR A 27 -10.31 -6.76 15.40
C THR A 27 -9.38 -5.62 14.99
N ILE A 28 -8.12 -5.68 15.44
CA ILE A 28 -7.08 -4.70 15.09
C ILE A 28 -6.84 -4.71 13.57
N ALA A 29 -6.77 -5.90 12.96
CA ALA A 29 -6.54 -6.05 11.53
C ALA A 29 -7.70 -5.50 10.69
N ILE A 30 -8.95 -5.74 11.07
CA ILE A 30 -10.12 -5.23 10.34
C ILE A 30 -10.21 -3.70 10.45
N ILE A 31 -10.11 -3.15 11.66
CA ILE A 31 -10.21 -1.69 11.88
C ILE A 31 -9.02 -0.96 11.27
N GLY A 32 -7.80 -1.44 11.52
CA GLY A 32 -6.59 -0.89 10.94
C GLY A 32 -6.58 -1.01 9.41
N GLY A 33 -7.07 -2.14 8.87
CA GLY A 33 -7.18 -2.38 7.44
C GLY A 33 -8.14 -1.40 6.76
N LEU A 34 -9.30 -1.14 7.37
CA LEU A 34 -10.25 -0.13 6.89
C LEU A 34 -9.63 1.28 6.87
N GLY A 35 -8.91 1.65 7.93
CA GLY A 35 -8.21 2.93 8.03
C GLY A 35 -7.13 3.10 6.96
N GLY A 36 -6.27 2.07 6.81
CA GLY A 36 -5.22 2.04 5.78
C GLY A 36 -5.81 2.16 4.37
N THR A 37 -6.88 1.42 4.08
CA THR A 37 -7.54 1.48 2.77
C THR A 37 -8.14 2.85 2.47
N PHE A 38 -8.60 3.59 3.47
CA PHE A 38 -9.08 4.96 3.27
C PHE A 38 -7.95 5.89 2.81
N ALA A 39 -6.75 5.74 3.39
CA ALA A 39 -5.56 6.47 2.97
C ALA A 39 -5.13 6.04 1.55
N ASP A 40 -5.08 4.74 1.29
CA ASP A 40 -4.69 4.18 -0.01
C ASP A 40 -5.60 4.64 -1.15
N ILE A 41 -6.93 4.68 -0.95
CA ILE A 41 -7.86 5.16 -1.97
C ILE A 41 -7.62 6.65 -2.26
N THR A 42 -7.31 7.42 -1.22
CA THR A 42 -7.01 8.85 -1.36
C THR A 42 -5.74 9.02 -2.21
N LEU A 43 -4.69 8.27 -1.90
CA LEU A 43 -3.46 8.23 -2.68
C LEU A 43 -3.70 7.74 -4.10
N PHE A 44 -4.46 6.67 -4.29
CA PHE A 44 -4.77 6.11 -5.60
C PHE A 44 -5.54 7.11 -6.47
N ARG A 45 -6.53 7.81 -5.91
CA ARG A 45 -7.28 8.86 -6.64
C ARG A 45 -6.39 10.02 -7.03
N PHE A 46 -5.56 10.49 -6.11
CA PHE A 46 -4.56 11.52 -6.39
C PHE A 46 -3.62 11.06 -7.51
N PHE A 47 -3.11 9.83 -7.41
CA PHE A 47 -2.25 9.26 -8.42
C PHE A 47 -2.94 9.03 -9.78
N LYS A 48 -4.23 8.70 -9.78
CA LYS A 48 -4.97 8.44 -11.01
C LYS A 48 -5.41 9.71 -11.74
N ASN A 49 -5.82 10.74 -10.99
CA ASN A 49 -6.38 11.97 -11.55
C ASN A 49 -5.33 13.06 -11.80
N ASP A 50 -4.31 13.20 -10.94
CA ASP A 50 -3.38 14.35 -10.99
C ASP A 50 -2.00 14.02 -11.62
N MET A 51 -1.68 12.74 -11.86
CA MET A 51 -0.32 12.33 -12.27
C MET A 51 0.12 12.62 -13.69
N LYS A 52 -0.73 13.10 -14.60
CA LYS A 52 -0.19 13.52 -15.91
C LYS A 52 0.77 14.71 -15.77
N LYS A 53 0.58 15.55 -14.74
CA LYS A 53 1.37 16.77 -14.53
C LYS A 53 2.45 16.59 -13.46
N GLU A 54 2.13 15.97 -12.32
CA GLU A 54 3.07 15.86 -11.19
C GLU A 54 4.05 14.68 -11.26
N MET A 55 3.68 13.55 -11.88
CA MET A 55 4.59 12.42 -12.08
C MET A 55 5.78 12.79 -12.99
N ARG A 56 5.63 13.87 -13.78
CA ARG A 56 6.68 14.49 -14.59
C ARG A 56 7.70 15.26 -13.73
N MET A 57 7.27 15.83 -12.59
CA MET A 57 8.12 16.54 -11.62
C MET A 57 8.75 15.61 -10.57
N LEU A 58 8.06 14.55 -10.15
CA LEU A 58 8.47 13.70 -9.03
C LEU A 58 9.61 12.69 -9.30
N GLY A 59 10.39 12.82 -10.39
CA GLY A 59 11.50 11.90 -10.71
C GLY A 59 11.07 10.46 -11.10
N ALA A 60 9.80 10.12 -10.85
CA ALA A 60 9.11 8.92 -11.27
C ALA A 60 9.24 8.65 -12.77
N THR A 61 9.40 9.67 -13.61
CA THR A 61 9.65 9.47 -15.04
C THR A 61 10.87 8.61 -15.36
N LYS A 62 11.97 8.64 -14.59
CA LYS A 62 13.11 7.73 -14.82
C LYS A 62 12.81 6.30 -14.36
N PHE A 63 12.25 6.15 -13.16
CA PHE A 63 11.89 4.83 -12.60
C PHE A 63 10.80 4.13 -13.43
N PHE A 64 9.72 4.83 -13.76
CA PHE A 64 8.63 4.31 -14.60
C PHE A 64 9.04 4.15 -16.06
N LYS A 65 9.94 5.00 -16.63
CA LYS A 65 10.53 4.72 -17.95
C LYS A 65 11.39 3.46 -17.92
N ALA A 66 12.23 3.30 -16.89
CA ALA A 66 13.04 2.10 -16.71
C ALA A 66 12.15 0.85 -16.57
N LEU A 67 11.06 0.94 -15.79
CA LEU A 67 10.05 -0.11 -15.71
C LEU A 67 9.40 -0.41 -17.08
N GLY A 68 9.13 0.60 -17.89
CA GLY A 68 8.58 0.44 -19.24
C GLY A 68 9.53 -0.28 -20.23
N HIS A 69 10.84 -0.27 -19.96
CA HIS A 69 11.82 -1.05 -20.72
C HIS A 69 11.85 -2.53 -20.33
N ILE A 70 11.26 -2.90 -19.18
CA ILE A 70 11.16 -4.28 -18.73
C ILE A 70 9.99 -4.97 -19.47
N PRO A 71 10.25 -6.04 -20.25
CA PRO A 71 9.24 -6.63 -21.13
C PRO A 71 8.01 -7.16 -20.38
N PHE A 72 8.18 -7.72 -19.17
CA PHE A 72 7.05 -8.23 -18.38
C PHE A 72 6.18 -7.11 -17.76
N MET A 73 6.74 -5.94 -17.49
CA MET A 73 6.00 -4.78 -16.95
C MET A 73 5.07 -4.14 -17.99
N LYS A 74 5.18 -4.49 -19.28
CA LYS A 74 4.20 -4.05 -20.29
C LYS A 74 2.84 -4.74 -20.13
N VAL A 75 2.82 -5.87 -19.44
CA VAL A 75 1.62 -6.67 -19.23
C VAL A 75 0.84 -6.12 -18.03
N ARG A 76 -0.41 -5.73 -18.26
CA ARG A 76 -1.25 -5.04 -17.25
C ARG A 76 -1.40 -5.82 -15.95
N TRP A 77 -1.76 -7.10 -16.03
CA TRP A 77 -1.97 -7.94 -14.85
C TRP A 77 -0.69 -8.15 -14.03
N VAL A 78 0.48 -8.14 -14.67
CA VAL A 78 1.77 -8.26 -13.98
C VAL A 78 2.02 -7.05 -13.09
N ARG A 79 1.69 -5.85 -13.56
CA ARG A 79 1.79 -4.62 -12.75
C ARG A 79 0.79 -4.61 -11.59
N ASP A 80 -0.42 -5.10 -11.82
CA ASP A 80 -1.44 -5.20 -10.78
C ASP A 80 -0.99 -6.18 -9.67
N VAL A 81 -0.45 -7.34 -10.05
CA VAL A 81 0.09 -8.34 -9.11
C VAL A 81 1.31 -7.81 -8.36
N ILE A 82 2.27 -7.20 -9.07
CA ILE A 82 3.47 -6.65 -8.43
C ILE A 82 3.11 -5.53 -7.45
N GLY A 83 2.22 -4.62 -7.87
CA GLY A 83 1.77 -3.55 -6.99
C GLY A 83 1.06 -4.07 -5.74
N PHE A 84 0.22 -5.09 -5.89
CA PHE A 84 -0.44 -5.77 -4.78
C PHE A 84 0.56 -6.44 -3.82
N LEU A 85 1.57 -7.14 -4.35
CA LEU A 85 2.63 -7.75 -3.55
C LEU A 85 3.44 -6.71 -2.78
N ILE A 86 3.71 -5.54 -3.38
CA ILE A 86 4.40 -4.43 -2.71
C ILE A 86 3.56 -3.90 -1.55
N ILE A 87 2.25 -3.71 -1.72
CA ILE A 87 1.36 -3.21 -0.67
C ILE A 87 1.28 -4.20 0.52
N ILE A 88 1.25 -5.51 0.27
CA ILE A 88 1.25 -6.52 1.35
C ILE A 88 2.58 -6.58 2.09
N SER A 89 3.67 -6.27 1.40
CA SER A 89 5.03 -6.38 1.94
C SER A 89 5.37 -5.18 2.85
N PRO A 90 6.42 -5.25 3.68
CA PRO A 90 6.87 -4.13 4.51
C PRO A 90 7.47 -2.96 3.71
N PHE A 91 7.29 -2.93 2.38
CA PHE A 91 7.74 -1.86 1.52
C PHE A 91 6.78 -0.66 1.56
N PRO A 92 7.20 0.51 1.04
CA PRO A 92 6.33 1.66 0.87
C PRO A 92 5.13 1.32 -0.04
N ASP A 93 3.94 1.37 0.54
CA ASP A 93 2.64 1.16 -0.13
C ASP A 93 2.45 2.12 -1.30
N GLU A 94 2.95 3.35 -1.20
CA GLU A 94 2.83 4.37 -2.24
C GLU A 94 3.46 3.95 -3.57
N ILE A 95 4.51 3.11 -3.53
CA ILE A 95 5.14 2.55 -4.74
C ILE A 95 4.19 1.57 -5.42
N GLY A 96 3.59 0.66 -4.64
CA GLY A 96 2.63 -0.32 -5.14
C GLY A 96 1.39 0.36 -5.73
N ILE A 97 0.86 1.36 -5.02
CA ILE A 97 -0.29 2.16 -5.46
C ILE A 97 0.03 2.89 -6.77
N ALA A 98 1.20 3.53 -6.88
CA ALA A 98 1.58 4.23 -8.10
C ALA A 98 1.72 3.29 -9.32
N ILE A 99 2.26 2.08 -9.11
CA ILE A 99 2.33 1.05 -10.15
C ILE A 99 0.92 0.62 -10.60
N MET A 100 0.01 0.35 -9.66
CA MET A 100 -1.37 -0.06 -9.96
C MET A 100 -2.21 1.07 -10.59
N ALA A 101 -2.03 2.31 -10.12
CA ALA A 101 -2.69 3.49 -10.67
C ALA A 101 -2.30 3.71 -12.13
N SER A 102 -1.03 3.49 -12.48
CA SER A 102 -0.58 3.57 -13.87
C SER A 102 -1.23 2.50 -14.76
N ALA A 103 -1.69 1.37 -14.20
CA ALA A 103 -2.18 0.18 -14.92
C ALA A 103 -3.65 0.26 -15.36
N HIS A 104 -4.25 1.45 -15.31
CA HIS A 104 -5.68 1.67 -15.60
C HIS A 104 -6.61 0.81 -14.72
N LEU A 105 -6.14 0.35 -13.55
CA LEU A 105 -6.95 -0.41 -12.61
C LEU A 105 -8.19 0.40 -12.21
N SER A 106 -9.34 -0.27 -12.06
CA SER A 106 -10.56 0.40 -11.59
C SER A 106 -10.41 0.75 -10.11
N GLU A 107 -11.00 1.86 -9.67
CA GLU A 107 -10.92 2.25 -8.25
C GLU A 107 -11.61 1.22 -7.35
N ASN A 108 -12.73 0.64 -7.80
CA ASN A 108 -13.45 -0.39 -7.04
C ASN A 108 -12.59 -1.66 -6.87
N THR A 109 -11.89 -2.08 -7.91
CA THR A 109 -10.95 -3.22 -7.83
C THR A 109 -9.80 -2.90 -6.87
N PHE A 110 -9.22 -1.70 -6.98
CA PHE A 110 -8.17 -1.24 -6.09
C PHE A 110 -8.63 -1.21 -4.62
N ARG A 111 -9.83 -0.71 -4.36
CA ARG A 111 -10.43 -0.63 -3.01
C ARG A 111 -10.50 -2.00 -2.34
N VAL A 112 -10.98 -3.02 -3.06
CA VAL A 112 -11.07 -4.39 -2.54
C VAL A 112 -9.67 -4.98 -2.32
N LEU A 113 -8.75 -4.79 -3.26
CA LEU A 113 -7.38 -5.28 -3.15
C LEU A 113 -6.63 -4.63 -1.97
N SER A 114 -6.70 -3.31 -1.82
CA SER A 114 -6.10 -2.59 -0.69
C SER A 114 -6.67 -3.07 0.65
N LEU A 115 -7.99 -3.28 0.75
CA LEU A 115 -8.59 -3.79 1.97
C LEU A 115 -8.06 -5.16 2.34
N ILE A 116 -8.04 -6.08 1.38
CA ILE A 116 -7.51 -7.43 1.60
C ILE A 116 -6.03 -7.35 2.00
N ALA A 117 -5.24 -6.55 1.29
CA ALA A 117 -3.82 -6.39 1.55
C ALA A 117 -3.54 -5.85 2.96
N ASN A 118 -4.22 -4.76 3.35
CA ASN A 118 -4.01 -4.12 4.64
C ASN A 118 -4.49 -4.99 5.80
N VAL A 119 -5.63 -5.67 5.67
CA VAL A 119 -6.10 -6.60 6.70
C VAL A 119 -5.12 -7.76 6.88
N ILE A 120 -4.66 -8.38 5.78
CA ILE A 120 -3.69 -9.48 5.85
C ILE A 120 -2.35 -8.99 6.44
N GLY A 121 -1.83 -7.86 5.97
CA GLY A 121 -0.56 -7.31 6.42
C GLY A 121 -0.56 -6.97 7.92
N ILE A 122 -1.60 -6.28 8.39
CA ILE A 122 -1.73 -5.93 9.81
C ILE A 122 -1.96 -7.18 10.64
N TYR A 123 -2.80 -8.12 10.20
CA TYR A 123 -3.03 -9.38 10.92
C TYR A 123 -1.73 -10.17 11.10
N LEU A 124 -0.92 -10.32 10.04
CA LEU A 124 0.37 -11.00 10.11
C LEU A 124 1.33 -10.29 11.07
N LEU A 125 1.46 -8.96 10.97
CA LEU A 125 2.32 -8.17 11.85
C LEU A 125 1.91 -8.32 13.32
N VAL A 126 0.64 -8.12 13.63
CA VAL A 126 0.11 -8.17 14.99
C VAL A 126 0.21 -9.58 15.57
N SER A 127 -0.02 -10.62 14.75
CA SER A 127 0.13 -12.01 15.18
C SER A 127 1.59 -12.38 15.49
N ILE A 128 2.54 -11.91 14.66
CA ILE A 128 3.97 -12.12 14.91
C ILE A 128 4.39 -11.42 16.19
N VAL A 129 3.99 -10.16 16.38
CA VAL A 129 4.31 -9.40 17.59
C VAL A 129 3.68 -10.03 18.83
N GLY A 130 2.41 -10.42 18.76
CA GLY A 130 1.71 -11.08 19.86
C GLY A 130 2.25 -12.46 20.21
N ALA A 131 3.02 -13.12 19.33
CA ALA A 131 3.70 -14.37 19.63
C ALA A 131 5.04 -14.18 20.39
N ILE A 132 5.58 -12.96 20.39
CA ILE A 132 6.86 -12.62 21.02
C ILE A 132 6.67 -12.11 22.47
N TYR A 133 5.48 -11.60 22.80
CA TYR A 133 5.09 -11.12 24.14
C TYR A 133 4.20 -12.13 24.86
#